data_AF-A0A9X1T050-F1
#
_entry.id   AF-A0A9X1T050-F1
#
_cell.length_a   1.000
_cell.length_b   1.000
_cell.length_c   1.000
_cell.angle_alpha   90.00
_cell.angle_beta   90.00
_cell.angle_gamma   90.00
#
_symmetry.space_group_name_H-M   'P 1'
#
loop_
_entity.id
_entity.type
_entity.pdbx_description
1 polymer ?
#
loop_
_entity_poly.entity_id
_entity_poly.type
_entity_poly.pdbx_seq_one_letter_code
_entity_poly.pdbx_strand_id
1 'polypeptide(L)' 'MFKQIKKLTGALRPLSAAERELSYLNGSSDRIDLEYRQRQIDRGLFRNGF' A
#
# COMPACT_ATOMS: atom_id res chain seq x y z
N MET A 1 -16.99 3.31 -30.65
CA MET A 1 -16.75 2.09 -29.85
C MET A 1 -15.49 2.22 -28.97
N PHE A 2 -15.48 3.11 -27.96
CA PHE A 2 -14.29 3.34 -27.08
C PHE A 2 -14.58 3.11 -25.58
N LYS A 3 -15.77 2.65 -25.22
CA LYS A 3 -16.19 2.49 -23.80
C LYS A 3 -15.63 1.23 -23.12
N GLN A 4 -15.15 0.24 -23.88
CA GLN A 4 -14.62 -1.02 -23.33
C GLN A 4 -13.25 -0.84 -22.66
N ILE A 5 -12.38 0.02 -23.22
CA ILE A 5 -11.00 0.21 -22.72
C ILE A 5 -11.00 0.86 -21.32
N LYS A 6 -11.94 1.77 -21.03
CA LYS A 6 -12.07 2.41 -19.70
C LYS A 6 -12.42 1.44 -18.56
N LYS A 7 -13.00 0.27 -18.85
CA LYS A 7 -13.32 -0.72 -17.81
C LYS A 7 -12.11 -1.56 -17.42
N LEU A 8 -11.16 -1.78 -18.33
CA LEU A 8 -9.95 -2.56 -18.05
C LEU A 8 -8.95 -1.80 -17.16
N THR A 9 -8.93 -0.47 -17.21
CA THR A 9 -8.06 0.35 -16.36
C THR A 9 -8.58 0.55 -14.94
N GLY A 10 -9.86 0.29 -14.69
CA GLY A 10 -10.44 0.35 -13.33
C GLY A 10 -10.09 -0.84 -12.45
N ALA A 11 -9.72 -1.98 -13.05
CA ALA A 11 -9.29 -3.19 -12.35
C ALA A 11 -7.79 -3.16 -11.99
N LEU A 12 -7.00 -2.33 -12.66
CA LEU A 12 -5.60 -2.02 -12.35
C LEU A 12 -5.53 -0.76 -11.47
N ARG A 13 -6.34 -0.70 -10.40
CA ARG A 13 -6.05 0.30 -9.36
C ARG A 13 -4.68 -0.07 -8.79
N PRO A 14 -3.67 0.81 -8.90
CA PRO A 14 -2.43 0.58 -8.18
C PRO A 14 -2.82 0.43 -6.70
N LEU A 15 -2.37 -0.67 -6.06
CA LEU A 15 -2.51 -0.89 -4.63
C LEU A 15 -2.24 0.44 -3.93
N SER A 16 -3.26 0.99 -3.31
CA SER A 16 -3.20 2.31 -2.69
C SER A 16 -2.09 2.31 -1.63
N ALA A 17 -1.48 3.46 -1.36
CA ALA A 17 -0.44 3.56 -0.34
C ALA A 17 -0.90 2.95 1.00
N ALA A 18 -2.16 3.19 1.36
CA ALA A 18 -2.81 2.62 2.55
C ALA A 18 -2.86 1.07 2.55
N GLU A 19 -3.16 0.43 1.42
CA GLU A 19 -3.17 -1.03 1.34
C GLU A 19 -1.76 -1.63 1.49
N ARG A 20 -0.75 -0.94 0.96
CA ARG A 20 0.66 -1.34 1.12
C ARG A 20 1.10 -1.19 2.58
N GLU A 21 0.73 -0.10 3.23
CA GLU A 21 0.97 0.14 4.66
C GLU A 21 0.32 -0.92 5.54
N LEU A 22 -0.96 -1.23 5.30
CA LEU A 22 -1.69 -2.28 6.00
C LEU A 22 -1.04 -3.66 5.83
N SER A 23 -0.67 -4.02 4.61
CA SER A 23 0.02 -5.29 4.34
C SER A 23 1.38 -5.35 5.04
N TYR A 24 2.10 -4.22 5.08
CA TYR A 24 3.38 -4.11 5.78
C TYR A 24 3.23 -4.27 7.29
N LEU A 25 2.21 -3.67 7.90
CA LEU A 25 1.89 -3.83 9.32
C LEU A 25 1.43 -5.26 9.64
N ASN A 26 0.57 -5.85 8.79
CA ASN A 26 0.09 -7.23 8.98
C ASN A 26 1.20 -8.28 8.92
N GLY A 27 2.34 -7.95 8.30
CA GLY A 27 3.53 -8.82 8.32
C GLY A 27 4.33 -8.77 9.61
N SER A 28 3.90 -8.04 10.64
CA SER A 28 4.62 -7.97 11.92
C SER A 28 4.48 -9.27 12.72
N SER A 29 5.61 -9.76 13.23
CA SER A 29 5.63 -10.97 14.09
C SER A 29 5.26 -10.66 15.54
N ASP A 30 5.69 -9.50 16.03
CA ASP A 30 5.62 -9.13 17.44
C ASP A 30 5.28 -7.64 17.60
N ARG A 31 4.85 -7.24 18.80
CA ARG A 31 4.49 -5.84 19.09
C ARG A 31 5.61 -4.84 18.82
N ILE A 32 6.85 -5.21 19.16
CA ILE A 32 8.02 -4.35 18.92
C ILE A 32 8.27 -4.17 17.42
N ASP A 33 8.09 -5.23 16.62
CA ASP A 33 8.20 -5.15 15.16
C ASP A 33 7.08 -4.29 14.57
N LEU A 34 5.85 -4.41 15.08
CA LEU A 34 4.72 -3.56 14.68
C LEU A 34 5.01 -2.08 14.94
N GLU A 35 5.50 -1.73 16.13
CA GLU A 35 5.89 -0.35 16.47
C GLU A 35 7.04 0.16 15.59
N TYR A 36 8.03 -0.69 15.31
CA TYR A 36 9.13 -0.34 14.42
C TYR A 36 8.66 -0.09 12.98
N ARG A 37 7.77 -0.93 12.45
CA ARG A 37 7.14 -0.75 11.13
C ARG A 37 6.27 0.50 11.07
N GLN A 38 5.51 0.79 12.12
CA GLN A 38 4.73 2.02 12.23
C GLN A 38 5.62 3.26 12.11
N ARG A 39 6.75 3.28 12.84
CA ARG A 39 7.73 4.39 12.72
C ARG A 39 8.33 4.52 11.32
N GLN A 40 8.52 3.42 10.60
CA GLN A 40 9.00 3.48 9.22
C GLN A 40 7.95 4.09 8.29
N ILE A 41 6.66 3.75 8.48
CA ILE A 41 5.55 4.39 7.77
C ILE A 41 5.54 5.90 8.06
N ASP A 42 5.62 6.30 9.33
CA ASP A 42 5.65 7.72 9.73
C ASP A 42 6.84 8.49 9.13
N ARG A 43 7.98 7.82 8.93
CA ARG A 43 9.17 8.37 8.24
C ARG A 43 8.98 8.50 6.73
N GLY A 44 7.86 8.05 6.19
CA GLY A 44 7.52 8.18 4.78
C GLY A 44 8.02 7.01 3.91
N LEU A 45 8.16 5.80 4.47
CA LEU A 45 8.53 4.60 3.71
C LEU A 45 7.68 4.40 2.43
N PHE A 46 6.40 4.78 2.46
CA PHE A 46 5.46 4.66 1.34
C PHE A 46 5.20 5.98 0.59
N ARG A 47 5.91 7.06 0.94
CA ARG A 47 5.70 8.41 0.38
C ARG A 47 6.36 8.62 -0.98
N ASN A 48 7.41 7.87 -1.28
CA ASN A 48 8.02 7.79 -2.61
C ASN A 48 7.49 6.53 -3.28
N GLY A 49 6.49 6.69 -4.14
CA GLY A 49 5.84 5.56 -4.81
C GLY A 49 6.85 4.69 -5.57
N PHE A 50 6.68 3.37 -5.44
CA PHE A 50 7.01 2.43 -6.51
C PHE A 50 5.80 2.33 -7.44
#